data_AF-A0A7R9KPS7-F1
#
_entry.id   AF-A0A7R9KPS7-F1
#
_cell.length_a   1.000
_cell.length_b   1.000
_cell.length_c   1.000
_cell.angle_alpha   90.00
_cell.angle_beta   90.00
_cell.angle_gamma   90.00
#
_symmetry.space_group_name_H-M   'P 1'
#
loop_
_entity.id
_entity.type
_entity.pdbx_description
1 polymer ?
#
loop_
_entity_poly.entity_id
_entity_poly.type
_entity_poly.pdbx_seq_one_letter_code
_entity_poly.pdbx_strand_id
1 'polypeptide(L)'
;MFVIDYTFDPIKREMNANMYFRQKWNDPRLVSQAITADIVGGESLANRVWTPDTFFANSMAVNVMKYPSRNSFLMVNTKGDVYYSERLQIQFRCGAKVSTKNDECNLELESYGFSMEMSFIAFFRQKWNDPRLVSQAITADVVGGQSLVDRVWIPDTFFVNSIDVDIFKYPIRNSFIKVKPNGDVLYSERIEVEFLCNSYKMQTNETVDCYLVMESSNYSRLEANFKLTCDECVENL
;
A
#
# COMPACT_ATOMS: atom_id res chain seq x y z
N MET A 1 9.76 -11.39 19.62
CA MET A 1 8.73 -12.29 20.20
C MET A 1 9.38 -13.21 21.22
N PHE A 2 8.68 -13.58 22.29
CA PHE A 2 9.14 -14.56 23.28
C PHE A 2 8.00 -15.51 23.61
N VAL A 3 8.13 -16.78 23.23
CA VAL A 3 7.10 -17.80 23.49
C VAL A 3 7.23 -18.30 24.93
N ILE A 4 6.13 -18.27 25.67
CA ILE A 4 6.03 -18.76 27.05
C ILE A 4 5.74 -20.26 27.01
N ASP A 5 4.68 -20.63 26.31
CA ASP A 5 4.22 -22.00 26.12
C ASP A 5 3.43 -22.13 24.81
N TYR A 6 3.35 -23.33 24.28
CA TYR A 6 2.56 -23.62 23.08
C TYR A 6 2.02 -25.05 23.08
N THR A 7 0.97 -25.25 22.29
CA THR A 7 0.39 -26.56 21.97
C THR A 7 0.16 -26.63 20.47
N PHE A 8 0.38 -27.81 19.89
CA PHE A 8 0.19 -28.06 18.46
C PHE A 8 -0.81 -29.19 18.24
N ASP A 9 -1.85 -28.94 17.43
CA ASP A 9 -2.77 -29.95 16.93
C ASP A 9 -2.29 -30.44 15.56
N PRO A 10 -1.74 -31.66 15.45
CA PRO A 10 -1.19 -32.17 14.20
C PRO A 10 -2.27 -32.54 13.18
N ILE A 11 -3.51 -32.78 13.62
CA ILE A 11 -4.62 -33.14 12.73
C ILE A 11 -5.15 -31.88 12.05
N LYS A 12 -5.34 -30.81 12.82
CA LYS A 12 -5.81 -29.52 12.30
C LYS A 12 -4.70 -28.63 11.77
N ARG A 13 -3.44 -28.94 12.06
CA ARG A 13 -2.27 -28.10 11.80
C ARG A 13 -2.41 -26.71 12.42
N GLU A 14 -2.87 -26.69 13.66
CA GLU A 14 -3.12 -25.46 14.43
C GLU A 14 -2.14 -25.37 15.59
N MET A 15 -1.58 -24.18 15.78
CA MET A 15 -0.75 -23.86 16.93
C MET A 15 -1.49 -22.89 17.84
N ASN A 16 -1.57 -23.21 19.13
CA ASN A 16 -1.94 -22.25 20.17
C ASN A 16 -0.69 -21.89 20.95
N ALA A 17 -0.34 -20.60 21.04
CA ALA A 17 0.85 -20.14 21.75
C ALA A 17 0.51 -18.98 22.70
N ASN A 18 1.03 -19.06 23.91
CA ASN A 18 1.11 -17.94 24.84
C ASN A 18 2.48 -17.30 24.70
N MET A 19 2.53 -15.98 24.49
CA MET A 19 3.78 -15.31 24.18
C MET A 19 3.78 -13.83 24.60
N TYR A 20 4.97 -13.26 24.74
CA TYR A 20 5.16 -11.82 24.70
C TYR A 20 5.46 -11.39 23.28
N PHE A 21 4.56 -10.60 22.70
CA PHE A 21 4.80 -9.89 21.46
C PHE A 21 5.56 -8.60 21.78
N ARG A 22 6.67 -8.37 21.09
CA ARG A 22 7.59 -7.26 21.39
C ARG A 22 7.91 -6.51 20.11
N GLN A 23 7.76 -5.20 20.17
CA GLN A 23 8.02 -4.29 19.05
C GLN A 23 8.94 -3.17 19.51
N LYS A 24 9.74 -2.67 18.57
CA LYS A 24 10.57 -1.50 18.75
C LYS A 24 10.40 -0.61 17.54
N TRP A 25 10.12 0.67 17.76
CA TRP A 25 10.12 1.70 16.72
C TRP A 25 10.74 2.98 17.26
N ASN A 26 10.99 3.95 16.40
CA ASN A 26 11.38 5.29 16.79
C ASN A 26 10.21 6.23 16.46
N ASP A 27 9.80 7.04 17.43
CA ASP A 27 8.77 8.07 17.28
C ASP A 27 9.42 9.45 17.54
N PRO A 28 9.80 10.19 16.48
CA PRO A 28 10.44 11.50 16.62
C PRO A 28 9.60 12.53 17.39
N ARG A 29 8.27 12.37 17.43
CA ARG A 29 7.36 13.28 18.16
C ARG A 29 7.54 13.20 19.67
N LEU A 30 8.10 12.09 20.17
CA LEU A 30 8.38 11.87 21.58
C LEU A 30 9.76 12.40 22.00
N VAL A 31 10.53 13.00 21.08
CA VAL A 31 11.78 13.68 21.41
C VAL A 31 11.46 15.07 21.95
N SER A 32 11.60 15.27 23.25
CA SER A 32 11.35 16.56 23.90
C SER A 32 12.46 16.92 24.87
N GLN A 33 12.83 18.21 24.91
CA GLN A 33 13.77 18.75 25.90
C GLN A 33 13.27 18.59 27.34
N ALA A 34 11.97 18.35 27.54
CA ALA A 34 11.38 18.09 28.84
C ALA A 34 11.58 16.63 29.33
N ILE A 35 11.94 15.69 28.44
CA ILE A 35 12.14 14.28 28.79
C ILE A 35 13.64 14.07 29.03
N THR A 36 14.04 14.16 30.30
CA THR A 36 15.45 14.02 30.71
C THR A 36 15.85 12.58 31.08
N ALA A 37 14.90 11.66 31.11
CA ALA A 37 15.11 10.26 31.47
C ALA A 37 14.10 9.35 30.75
N ASP A 38 14.42 8.06 30.67
CA ASP A 38 13.55 7.05 30.05
C ASP A 38 12.24 6.93 30.85
N ILE A 39 11.12 7.02 30.13
CA ILE A 39 9.78 6.88 30.69
C ILE A 39 9.38 5.42 30.57
N VAL A 40 9.09 4.77 31.69
CA VAL A 40 8.63 3.38 31.74
C VAL A 40 7.22 3.34 32.29
N GLY A 41 6.33 2.60 31.63
CA GLY A 41 4.94 2.45 32.05
C GLY A 41 4.31 1.16 31.56
N GLY A 42 3.08 0.93 31.99
CA GLY A 42 2.23 -0.17 31.52
C GLY A 42 1.08 0.35 30.66
N GLU A 43 -0.13 -0.17 30.90
CA GLU A 43 -1.32 0.14 30.11
C GLU A 43 -1.64 1.64 30.01
N SER A 44 -1.49 2.39 31.11
CA SER A 44 -1.78 3.83 31.12
C SER A 44 -0.87 4.65 30.19
N LEU A 45 0.38 4.21 30.01
CA LEU A 45 1.32 4.83 29.09
C LEU A 45 1.11 4.30 27.67
N ALA A 46 0.85 3.00 27.52
CA ALA A 46 0.54 2.37 26.24
C ALA A 46 -0.69 3.00 25.56
N ASN A 47 -1.70 3.41 26.34
CA ASN A 47 -2.88 4.09 25.80
C ASN A 47 -2.64 5.55 25.37
N ARG A 48 -1.45 6.12 25.65
CA ARG A 48 -1.09 7.52 25.35
C ARG A 48 -0.02 7.66 24.28
N VAL A 49 0.62 6.55 23.90
CA VAL A 49 1.68 6.50 22.91
C VAL A 49 1.15 5.69 21.74
N TRP A 50 1.28 6.22 20.53
CA TRP A 50 0.91 5.50 19.33
C TRP A 50 1.67 4.17 19.24
N THR A 51 0.99 3.08 18.90
CA THR A 51 1.57 1.75 18.69
C THR A 51 1.26 1.27 17.26
N PRO A 52 2.20 0.61 16.55
CA PRO A 52 1.94 0.12 15.20
C PRO A 52 0.78 -0.89 15.12
N ASP A 53 -0.05 -0.78 14.08
CA ASP A 53 -1.19 -1.68 13.80
C ASP A 53 -0.74 -3.02 13.19
N THR A 54 0.11 -3.73 13.91
CA THR A 54 0.60 -5.06 13.50
C THR A 54 -0.41 -6.13 13.83
N PHE A 55 -0.77 -6.93 12.83
CA PHE A 55 -1.66 -8.07 12.95
C PHE A 55 -0.98 -9.37 12.49
N PHE A 56 -1.62 -10.49 12.79
CA PHE A 56 -1.10 -11.83 12.49
C PHE A 56 -1.94 -12.45 11.36
N ALA A 57 -1.41 -12.46 10.14
CA ALA A 57 -2.18 -12.75 8.92
C ALA A 57 -2.77 -14.18 8.91
N ASN A 58 -2.00 -15.16 9.38
CA ASN A 58 -2.44 -16.55 9.49
C ASN A 58 -3.09 -16.90 10.84
N SER A 59 -3.43 -15.90 11.66
CA SER A 59 -4.11 -16.13 12.93
C SER A 59 -5.61 -16.39 12.75
N MET A 60 -6.12 -17.33 13.53
CA MET A 60 -7.54 -17.61 13.68
C MET A 60 -8.15 -16.82 14.85
N ALA A 61 -7.37 -16.63 15.91
CA ALA A 61 -7.77 -15.87 17.08
C ALA A 61 -6.53 -15.26 17.76
N VAL A 62 -6.66 -14.01 18.21
CA VAL A 62 -5.65 -13.31 19.01
C VAL A 62 -6.34 -12.76 20.24
N ASN A 63 -5.89 -13.19 21.41
CA ASN A 63 -6.40 -12.73 22.70
C ASN A 63 -5.31 -11.96 23.44
N VAL A 64 -5.53 -10.66 23.64
CA VAL A 64 -4.70 -9.83 24.51
C VAL A 64 -5.07 -10.12 25.95
N MET A 65 -4.09 -10.48 26.78
CA MET A 65 -4.31 -10.77 28.21
C MET A 65 -4.64 -9.49 28.99
N LYS A 66 -5.86 -9.40 29.53
CA LYS A 66 -6.46 -8.17 30.10
C LYS A 66 -6.80 -8.20 31.60
N TYR A 67 -6.57 -9.30 32.32
CA TYR A 67 -6.97 -9.40 33.73
C TYR A 67 -5.77 -9.37 34.70
N PRO A 68 -5.76 -8.51 35.74
CA PRO A 68 -6.75 -7.48 36.10
C PRO A 68 -6.66 -6.18 35.27
N SER A 69 -5.62 -6.04 34.46
CA SER A 69 -5.37 -4.96 33.50
C SER A 69 -4.57 -5.52 32.32
N ARG A 70 -4.41 -4.78 31.21
CA ARG A 70 -3.55 -5.23 30.10
C ARG A 70 -2.14 -5.44 30.60
N ASN A 71 -1.59 -6.65 30.38
CA ASN A 71 -0.18 -6.93 30.66
C ASN A 71 0.68 -6.37 29.53
N SER A 72 0.78 -5.04 29.52
CA SER A 72 1.54 -4.24 28.58
C SER A 72 2.70 -3.58 29.31
N PHE A 73 3.84 -3.51 28.64
CA PHE A 73 5.02 -2.77 29.04
C PHE A 73 5.36 -1.83 27.90
N LEU A 74 5.56 -0.55 28.21
CA LEU A 74 6.02 0.44 27.27
C LEU A 74 7.15 1.26 27.89
N MET A 75 8.22 1.44 27.14
CA MET A 75 9.32 2.33 27.49
C MET A 75 9.59 3.29 26.34
N VAL A 76 9.70 4.58 26.64
CA VAL A 76 10.15 5.61 25.70
C VAL A 76 11.47 6.15 26.20
N ASN A 77 12.52 6.08 25.37
CA ASN A 77 13.81 6.65 25.73
C ASN A 77 13.92 8.14 25.32
N THR A 78 14.96 8.80 25.82
CA THR A 78 15.25 10.22 25.51
C THR A 78 15.49 10.53 24.03
N LYS A 79 15.70 9.52 23.18
CA LYS A 79 15.91 9.65 21.73
C LYS A 79 14.64 9.34 20.91
N GLY A 80 13.51 9.13 21.58
CA GLY A 80 12.25 8.78 20.93
C GLY A 80 12.13 7.30 20.54
N ASP A 81 13.07 6.43 20.91
CA ASP A 81 12.86 4.99 20.73
C ASP A 81 11.80 4.48 21.70
N VAL A 82 10.83 3.78 21.15
CA VAL A 82 9.76 3.14 21.91
C VAL A 82 9.95 1.63 21.89
N TYR A 83 9.87 1.03 23.07
CA TYR A 83 9.90 -0.41 23.28
C TYR A 83 8.56 -0.83 23.86
N TYR A 84 7.85 -1.69 23.15
CA TYR A 84 6.54 -2.17 23.54
C TYR A 84 6.56 -3.68 23.69
N SER A 85 5.90 -4.19 24.72
CA SER A 85 5.71 -5.61 24.95
C SER A 85 4.31 -5.87 25.48
N GLU A 86 3.59 -6.79 24.86
CA GLU A 86 2.25 -7.20 25.31
C GLU A 86 2.16 -8.73 25.38
N ARG A 87 1.45 -9.25 26.39
CA ARG A 87 1.19 -10.68 26.51
C ARG A 87 -0.05 -11.07 25.69
N LEU A 88 0.14 -11.98 24.75
CA LEU A 88 -0.90 -12.47 23.86
C LEU A 88 -1.03 -13.99 23.96
N GLN A 89 -2.26 -14.49 23.81
CA GLN A 89 -2.56 -15.86 23.44
C GLN A 89 -3.02 -15.85 21.99
N ILE A 90 -2.30 -16.57 21.12
CA ILE A 90 -2.60 -16.64 19.69
C ILE A 90 -2.94 -18.06 19.28
N GLN A 91 -3.92 -18.20 18.40
CA GLN A 91 -4.21 -19.42 17.65
C GLN A 91 -3.96 -19.12 16.17
N PHE A 92 -3.13 -19.91 15.50
CA PHE A 92 -2.81 -19.71 14.08
C PHE A 92 -2.62 -21.04 13.36
N ARG A 93 -2.81 -21.01 12.03
CA ARG A 93 -2.64 -22.18 11.17
C ARG A 93 -1.23 -22.24 10.61
N CYS A 94 -0.64 -23.42 10.68
CA CYS A 94 0.62 -23.71 10.00
C CYS A 94 0.34 -23.89 8.50
N GLY A 95 1.08 -23.18 7.65
CA GLY A 95 0.95 -23.28 6.20
C GLY A 95 1.18 -24.71 5.68
N ALA A 96 0.57 -25.04 4.55
CA ALA A 96 0.63 -26.39 3.95
C ALA A 96 1.95 -26.71 3.21
N LYS A 97 2.99 -25.87 3.30
CA LYS A 97 4.23 -26.08 2.56
C LYS A 97 4.97 -27.31 3.09
N VAL A 98 4.86 -28.39 2.33
CA VAL A 98 5.63 -29.64 2.50
C VAL A 98 7.10 -29.35 2.17
N SER A 99 7.89 -28.93 3.16
CA SER A 99 9.33 -29.15 3.13
C SER A 99 9.65 -30.38 3.97
N THR A 100 10.11 -31.45 3.33
CA THR A 100 10.35 -32.77 3.92
C THR A 100 11.50 -32.83 4.93
N LYS A 101 11.94 -31.70 5.49
CA LYS A 101 12.90 -31.62 6.60
C LYS A 101 12.62 -30.34 7.35
N ASN A 102 12.25 -30.49 8.62
CA ASN A 102 11.81 -29.47 9.58
C ASN A 102 10.40 -28.90 9.27
N ASP A 103 9.40 -29.41 9.99
CA ASP A 103 8.06 -28.83 10.04
C ASP A 103 8.11 -27.50 10.79
N GLU A 104 8.61 -26.45 10.13
CA GLU A 104 8.63 -25.08 10.66
C GLU A 104 7.23 -24.48 10.53
N CYS A 105 6.52 -24.35 11.65
CA CYS A 105 5.25 -23.63 11.68
C CYS A 105 5.52 -22.13 11.86
N ASN A 106 5.38 -21.38 10.76
CA ASN A 106 5.64 -19.96 10.72
C ASN A 106 4.39 -19.14 11.10
N LEU A 107 4.57 -18.20 12.02
CA LEU A 107 3.59 -17.16 12.32
C LEU A 107 3.84 -15.98 11.38
N GLU A 108 2.83 -15.58 10.62
CA GLU A 108 2.92 -14.52 9.62
C GLU A 108 2.48 -13.19 10.26
N LEU A 109 3.36 -12.19 10.20
CA LEU A 109 3.10 -10.86 10.72
C LEU A 109 2.94 -9.88 9.55
N GLU A 110 1.88 -9.09 9.62
CA GLU A 110 1.60 -8.02 8.69
C GLU A 110 1.28 -6.75 9.46
N SER A 111 1.43 -5.60 8.82
CA SER A 111 0.90 -4.33 9.31
C SER A 111 -0.16 -3.90 8.34
N TYR A 112 -1.24 -3.28 8.83
CA TYR A 112 -1.97 -2.39 7.95
C TYR A 112 -0.94 -1.31 7.55
N GLY A 113 -0.48 -1.36 6.30
CA GLY A 113 0.37 -0.30 5.78
C GLY A 113 -0.43 0.99 5.91
N PHE A 114 0.24 2.10 6.22
CA PHE A 114 -0.35 3.41 5.95
C PHE A 114 -0.61 3.43 4.45
N SER A 115 -1.86 3.23 4.04
CA SER A 115 -2.25 3.34 2.66
C SER A 115 -2.41 4.81 2.40
N MET A 116 -1.38 5.44 1.82
CA MET A 116 -1.52 6.82 1.40
C MET A 116 -2.38 6.82 0.14
N GLU A 117 -3.54 7.45 0.24
CA GLU A 117 -4.34 7.83 -0.91
C GLU A 117 -3.61 8.95 -1.64
N MET A 118 -3.31 8.72 -2.91
CA MET A 118 -2.65 9.70 -3.77
C MET A 118 -3.56 10.07 -4.92
N SER A 119 -3.86 11.35 -5.09
CA SER A 119 -4.55 11.88 -6.25
C SER A 119 -3.59 12.70 -7.12
N PHE A 120 -3.60 12.49 -8.43
CA PHE A 120 -2.93 13.38 -9.38
C PHE A 120 -3.75 13.63 -10.64
N ILE A 121 -3.53 14.79 -11.24
CA ILE A 121 -4.10 15.16 -12.55
C ILE A 121 -2.97 15.13 -13.59
N ALA A 122 -3.14 14.36 -14.66
CA ALA A 122 -2.16 14.27 -15.73
C ALA A 122 -2.81 14.18 -17.12
N PHE A 123 -2.00 14.44 -18.16
CA PHE A 123 -2.34 14.10 -19.54
C PHE A 123 -1.77 12.73 -19.88
N PHE A 124 -2.62 11.72 -19.90
CA PHE A 124 -2.28 10.36 -20.29
C PHE A 124 -2.23 10.25 -21.80
N ARG A 125 -1.09 9.79 -22.34
CA ARG A 125 -0.86 9.70 -23.78
C ARG A 125 -0.55 8.27 -24.18
N GLN A 126 -1.28 7.79 -25.16
CA GLN A 126 -1.09 6.46 -25.74
C GLN A 126 -0.72 6.60 -27.22
N LYS A 127 0.19 5.75 -27.66
CA LYS A 127 0.58 5.64 -29.06
C LYS A 127 0.47 4.20 -29.51
N TRP A 128 -0.22 3.97 -30.61
CA TRP A 128 -0.28 2.68 -31.29
C TRP A 128 -0.28 2.87 -32.80
N ASN A 129 -0.14 1.79 -33.54
CA ASN A 129 -0.32 1.77 -34.99
C ASN A 129 -1.59 0.98 -35.29
N ASP A 130 -2.52 1.57 -36.03
CA ASP A 130 -3.73 0.91 -36.50
C ASP A 130 -3.71 0.81 -38.03
N PRO A 131 -3.38 -0.38 -38.59
CA PRO A 131 -3.32 -0.58 -40.03
C PRO A 131 -4.62 -0.26 -40.78
N ARG A 132 -5.77 -0.28 -40.09
CA ARG A 132 -7.09 0.02 -40.69
C ARG A 132 -7.26 1.50 -41.01
N LEU A 133 -6.45 2.37 -40.40
CA LEU A 133 -6.49 3.82 -40.61
C LEU A 133 -5.50 4.30 -41.69
N VAL A 134 -4.74 3.38 -42.29
CA VAL A 134 -3.86 3.71 -43.43
C VAL A 134 -4.73 4.06 -44.63
N SER A 135 -4.57 5.28 -45.15
CA SER A 135 -5.33 5.76 -46.31
C SER A 135 -4.44 6.53 -47.27
N GLN A 136 -4.45 6.13 -48.54
CA GLN A 136 -3.77 6.86 -49.61
C GLN A 136 -4.46 8.21 -49.92
N ALA A 137 -5.70 8.42 -49.46
CA ALA A 137 -6.44 9.66 -49.66
C ALA A 137 -6.11 10.73 -48.60
N ILE A 138 -5.52 10.34 -47.47
CA ILE A 138 -5.16 11.24 -46.37
C ILE A 138 -3.66 11.56 -46.51
N THR A 139 -3.34 12.78 -46.92
CA THR A 139 -1.94 13.22 -47.16
C THR A 139 -1.31 13.97 -45.98
N ALA A 140 -2.09 14.29 -44.95
CA ALA A 140 -1.67 15.05 -43.79
C ALA A 140 -2.23 14.46 -42.49
N ASP A 141 -1.64 14.85 -41.35
CA ASP A 141 -2.10 14.41 -40.03
C ASP A 141 -3.53 14.91 -39.76
N VAL A 142 -4.43 13.99 -39.40
CA VAL A 142 -5.80 14.32 -39.00
C VAL A 142 -5.83 14.47 -37.48
N VAL A 143 -6.23 15.64 -36.99
CA VAL A 143 -6.40 15.91 -35.56
C VAL A 143 -7.88 16.15 -35.27
N GLY A 144 -8.42 15.46 -34.27
CA GLY A 144 -9.81 15.61 -33.86
C GLY A 144 -9.97 15.55 -32.35
N GLY A 145 -11.07 16.15 -31.87
CA GLY A 145 -11.54 16.00 -30.48
C GLY A 145 -12.46 14.79 -30.33
N GLN A 146 -13.41 14.87 -29.40
CA GLN A 146 -14.27 13.75 -29.01
C GLN A 146 -14.99 13.05 -30.19
N SER A 147 -15.47 13.81 -31.18
CA SER A 147 -16.21 13.26 -32.33
C SER A 147 -15.39 12.30 -33.20
N LEU A 148 -14.06 12.44 -33.20
CA LEU A 148 -13.15 11.53 -33.88
C LEU A 148 -12.69 10.41 -32.93
N VAL A 149 -12.48 10.72 -31.65
CA VAL A 149 -12.16 9.75 -30.60
C VAL A 149 -13.19 8.63 -30.55
N ASP A 150 -14.49 8.96 -30.63
CA ASP A 150 -15.59 7.98 -30.59
C ASP A 150 -15.63 7.03 -31.82
N ARG A 151 -14.86 7.31 -32.87
CA ARG A 151 -14.84 6.55 -34.14
C ARG A 151 -13.59 5.71 -34.33
N VAL A 152 -12.61 5.88 -33.46
CA VAL A 152 -11.33 5.16 -33.51
C VAL A 152 -11.27 4.21 -32.33
N TRP A 153 -10.80 2.98 -32.56
CA TRP A 153 -10.58 2.04 -31.47
C TRP A 153 -9.46 2.55 -30.55
N ILE A 154 -9.71 2.54 -29.23
CA ILE A 154 -8.76 2.97 -28.20
C ILE A 154 -8.42 1.75 -27.33
N PRO A 155 -7.14 1.53 -26.96
CA PRO A 155 -6.77 0.46 -26.05
C PRO A 155 -7.47 0.56 -24.70
N ASP A 156 -7.86 -0.58 -24.16
CA ASP A 156 -8.55 -0.74 -22.88
C ASP A 156 -7.60 -0.69 -21.69
N THR A 157 -6.84 0.39 -21.55
CA THR A 157 -5.89 0.55 -20.44
C THR A 157 -6.61 0.90 -19.15
N PHE A 158 -6.32 0.15 -18.08
CA PHE A 158 -6.85 0.36 -16.73
C PHE A 158 -5.71 0.46 -15.70
N PHE A 159 -6.01 1.06 -14.55
CA PHE A 159 -5.06 1.31 -13.47
C PHE A 159 -5.31 0.32 -12.32
N VAL A 160 -4.42 -0.65 -12.14
CA VAL A 160 -4.64 -1.83 -11.28
C VAL A 160 -4.80 -1.46 -9.80
N ASN A 161 -3.95 -0.55 -9.32
CA ASN A 161 -3.94 -0.12 -7.91
C ASN A 161 -4.67 1.22 -7.71
N SER A 162 -5.54 1.61 -8.64
CA SER A 162 -6.40 2.78 -8.47
C SER A 162 -7.57 2.49 -7.52
N ILE A 163 -7.92 3.49 -6.73
CA ILE A 163 -9.14 3.55 -5.92
C ILE A 163 -10.27 4.08 -6.79
N ASP A 164 -9.99 5.20 -7.47
CA ASP A 164 -10.88 5.84 -8.41
C ASP A 164 -10.10 6.46 -9.57
N VAL A 165 -10.74 6.54 -10.73
CA VAL A 165 -10.19 7.15 -11.93
C VAL A 165 -11.27 8.02 -12.55
N ASP A 166 -11.19 9.33 -12.34
CA ASP A 166 -12.09 10.26 -13.01
C ASP A 166 -11.50 10.68 -14.36
N ILE A 167 -12.29 10.40 -15.39
CA ILE A 167 -12.08 10.94 -16.73
C ILE A 167 -12.92 12.20 -16.80
N PHE A 168 -12.28 13.37 -16.63
CA PHE A 168 -12.96 14.67 -16.55
C PHE A 168 -14.04 14.82 -17.63
N LYS A 169 -15.31 14.62 -17.23
CA LYS A 169 -16.49 14.68 -18.10
C LYS A 169 -17.07 16.08 -18.25
N TYR A 170 -16.63 17.06 -17.45
CA TYR A 170 -17.20 18.42 -17.43
C TYR A 170 -16.13 19.53 -17.53
N PRO A 171 -16.38 20.61 -18.30
CA PRO A 171 -17.50 20.82 -19.23
C PRO A 171 -17.31 20.16 -20.60
N ILE A 172 -16.12 19.67 -20.95
CA ILE A 172 -15.80 18.90 -22.17
C ILE A 172 -14.70 17.88 -21.80
N ARG A 173 -14.78 16.64 -22.33
CA ARG A 173 -13.63 15.71 -22.27
C ARG A 173 -12.45 16.37 -22.97
N ASN A 174 -11.39 16.66 -22.22
CA ASN A 174 -10.14 17.18 -22.77
C ASN A 174 -9.33 16.02 -23.38
N SER A 175 -9.93 15.39 -24.38
CA SER A 175 -9.35 14.33 -25.18
C SER A 175 -9.06 14.86 -26.59
N PHE A 176 -7.94 14.43 -27.16
CA PHE A 176 -7.69 14.59 -28.58
C PHE A 176 -7.06 13.34 -29.14
N ILE A 177 -7.29 13.13 -30.44
CA ILE A 177 -6.65 12.08 -31.20
C ILE A 177 -6.01 12.66 -32.45
N LYS A 178 -4.82 12.17 -32.76
CA LYS A 178 -4.05 12.51 -33.95
C LYS A 178 -3.76 11.22 -34.72
N VAL A 179 -4.21 11.15 -35.96
CA VAL A 179 -4.00 10.02 -36.87
C VAL A 179 -3.11 10.47 -38.01
N LYS A 180 -1.98 9.78 -38.19
CA LYS A 180 -1.07 10.02 -39.32
C LYS A 180 -1.44 9.17 -40.54
N PRO A 181 -1.04 9.57 -41.76
CA PRO A 181 -1.28 8.79 -42.98
C PRO A 181 -0.76 7.34 -42.95
N ASN A 182 0.30 7.09 -42.17
CA ASN A 182 0.92 5.76 -42.01
C ASN A 182 0.20 4.86 -40.98
N GLY A 183 -0.96 5.28 -40.44
CA GLY A 183 -1.70 4.54 -39.43
C GLY A 183 -1.22 4.73 -37.99
N ASP A 184 -0.20 5.57 -37.74
CA ASP A 184 0.19 5.92 -36.37
C ASP A 184 -0.89 6.78 -35.72
N VAL A 185 -1.31 6.38 -34.52
CA VAL A 185 -2.30 7.07 -33.72
C VAL A 185 -1.66 7.56 -32.43
N LEU A 186 -1.91 8.82 -32.09
CA LEU A 186 -1.62 9.41 -30.80
C LEU A 186 -2.93 9.84 -30.15
N TYR A 187 -3.24 9.26 -29.01
CA TYR A 187 -4.36 9.64 -28.15
C TYR A 187 -3.83 10.35 -26.92
N SER A 188 -4.54 11.39 -26.48
CA SER A 188 -4.24 12.08 -25.22
C SER A 188 -5.54 12.38 -24.50
N GLU A 189 -5.59 12.11 -23.22
CA GLU A 189 -6.73 12.40 -22.35
C GLU A 189 -6.25 12.98 -21.03
N ARG A 190 -7.01 13.93 -20.48
CA ARG A 190 -6.79 14.41 -19.12
C ARG A 190 -7.49 13.47 -18.15
N ILE A 191 -6.73 12.90 -17.23
CA ILE A 191 -7.23 11.99 -16.20
C ILE A 191 -6.91 12.55 -14.81
N GLU A 192 -7.77 12.24 -13.85
CA GLU A 192 -7.51 12.30 -12.43
C GLU A 192 -7.49 10.88 -11.90
N VAL A 193 -6.37 10.47 -11.31
CA VAL A 193 -6.19 9.12 -10.78
C VAL A 193 -5.96 9.21 -9.30
N GLU A 194 -6.80 8.50 -8.56
CA GLU A 194 -6.62 8.23 -7.14
C GLU A 194 -6.09 6.79 -6.98
N PHE A 195 -4.97 6.61 -6.29
CA PHE A 195 -4.36 5.28 -6.13
C PHE A 195 -3.72 5.10 -4.76
N LEU A 196 -3.64 3.84 -4.32
CA LEU A 196 -3.02 3.49 -3.04
C LEU A 196 -1.52 3.35 -3.22
N CYS A 197 -0.76 4.14 -2.45
CA CYS A 197 0.65 3.90 -2.24
C CYS A 197 0.87 3.20 -0.90
N ASN A 198 1.19 1.91 -0.98
CA ASN A 198 1.56 1.13 0.20
C ASN A 198 3.04 1.38 0.53
N SER A 199 3.29 2.31 1.46
CA SER A 199 4.62 2.46 2.05
C SER A 199 4.68 1.77 3.41
N TYR A 200 5.62 0.83 3.53
CA TYR A 200 5.93 0.13 4.79
C TYR A 200 7.00 0.88 5.60
N LYS A 201 7.49 2.02 5.10
CA LYS A 201 8.54 2.84 5.71
C LYS A 201 8.21 4.31 5.47
N MET A 202 7.64 4.98 6.47
CA MET A 202 7.73 6.43 6.52
C MET A 202 8.14 6.88 7.90
N GLN A 203 9.32 7.45 7.96
CA GLN A 203 9.72 8.45 8.95
C GLN A 203 9.71 9.83 8.26
N THR A 204 9.59 10.90 9.03
CA THR A 204 9.62 12.29 8.53
C THR A 204 10.90 12.56 7.72
N ASN A 205 10.79 13.24 6.56
CA ASN A 205 11.86 13.58 5.61
C ASN A 205 12.43 12.44 4.74
N GLU A 206 11.75 11.30 4.60
CA GLU A 206 12.14 10.26 3.63
C GLU A 206 11.38 10.39 2.30
N THR A 207 12.08 10.12 1.19
CA THR A 207 11.45 9.97 -0.12
C THR A 207 10.89 8.58 -0.30
N VAL A 208 9.63 8.47 -0.71
CA VAL A 208 8.97 7.19 -0.99
C VAL A 208 8.75 7.05 -2.49
N ASP A 209 9.15 5.89 -3.02
CA ASP A 209 8.86 5.49 -4.40
C ASP A 209 7.48 4.82 -4.44
N CYS A 210 6.52 5.47 -5.11
CA CYS A 210 5.17 4.96 -5.33
C CYS A 210 5.02 4.54 -6.80
N TYR A 211 4.35 3.42 -7.03
CA TYR A 211 4.17 2.86 -8.37
C TYR A 211 2.70 2.87 -8.75
N LEU A 212 2.39 3.43 -9.92
CA LEU A 212 1.10 3.26 -10.57
C LEU A 212 1.23 2.15 -11.61
N VAL A 213 0.41 1.11 -11.47
CA VAL A 213 0.43 -0.05 -12.36
C VAL A 213 -0.66 0.09 -13.40
N MET A 214 -0.28 -0.03 -14.67
CA MET A 214 -1.19 0.07 -15.82
C MET A 214 -1.19 -1.25 -16.59
N GLU A 215 -2.39 -1.74 -16.92
CA GLU A 215 -2.58 -2.97 -17.66
C GLU A 215 -3.62 -2.78 -18.77
N SER A 216 -3.66 -3.71 -19.73
CA SER A 216 -4.70 -3.85 -20.75
C SER A 216 -5.24 -5.27 -20.66
N SER A 217 -6.54 -5.46 -20.87
CA SER A 217 -7.16 -6.79 -20.69
C SER A 217 -6.56 -7.86 -21.61
N ASN A 218 -5.87 -7.46 -22.69
CA ASN A 218 -5.29 -8.35 -23.70
C ASN A 218 -3.79 -8.14 -23.94
N TYR A 219 -3.09 -7.23 -23.24
CA TYR A 219 -1.69 -6.88 -23.52
C TYR A 219 -0.83 -6.69 -22.26
N SER A 220 0.50 -6.70 -22.43
CA SER A 220 1.53 -6.72 -21.38
C SER A 220 1.48 -5.54 -20.38
N ARG A 221 1.88 -5.83 -19.13
CA ARG A 221 1.95 -4.90 -17.98
C ARG A 221 2.97 -3.78 -18.18
N LEU A 222 2.59 -2.55 -17.83
CA LEU A 222 3.43 -1.36 -17.82
C LEU A 222 3.41 -0.70 -16.42
N GLU A 223 4.53 -0.12 -16.01
CA GLU A 223 4.67 0.50 -14.68
C GLU A 223 5.20 1.94 -14.81
N ALA A 224 4.57 2.88 -14.11
CA ALA A 224 5.06 4.24 -13.93
C ALA A 224 5.54 4.45 -12.49
N ASN A 225 6.77 4.96 -12.34
CA ASN A 225 7.37 5.27 -11.05
C ASN A 225 7.19 6.76 -10.72
N PHE A 226 6.68 7.04 -9.54
CA PHE A 226 6.55 8.37 -8.96
C PHE A 226 7.39 8.47 -7.70
N LYS A 227 8.17 9.54 -7.59
CA LYS A 227 8.93 9.87 -6.38
C LYS A 227 8.22 10.96 -5.60
N LEU A 228 7.97 10.69 -4.33
CA LEU A 228 7.40 11.66 -3.41
C LEU A 228 8.43 12.05 -2.36
N THR A 229 8.43 13.33 -2.03
CA THR A 229 9.08 13.87 -0.84
C THR A 229 7.95 14.27 0.11
N CYS A 230 7.84 13.61 1.27
CA CYS A 230 6.81 14.01 2.25
C CYS A 230 7.32 15.20 3.04
N ASP A 231 6.94 16.41 2.62
CA ASP A 231 7.29 17.63 3.35
C ASP A 231 6.35 17.86 4.54
N GLU A 232 5.08 17.44 4.45
CA GLU A 232 4.12 17.37 5.56
C GLU A 232 3.09 16.25 5.28
N CYS A 233 3.40 15.01 5.70
CA CYS A 233 2.41 13.94 5.75
C CYS A 233 1.35 14.31 6.80
N VAL A 234 0.24 14.92 6.38
CA VAL A 234 -0.87 15.29 7.28
C VAL A 234 -1.46 14.01 7.88
N GLU A 235 -1.38 13.90 9.21
CA GLU A 235 -2.08 12.93 10.02
C GLU A 235 -3.60 13.13 9.86
N ASN A 236 -4.20 12.50 8.85
CA ASN A 236 -5.66 12.35 8.82
C ASN A 236 -6.04 11.11 9.64
N LEU A 237 -6.22 11.39 10.93
CA LEU A 237 -7.04 10.77 11.99
C LEU A 237 -7.65 9.38 11.73
#